data_AF-A0A7T4PFK6-F1
#
_entry.id   AF-A0A7T4PFK6-F1
#
_cell.length_a   1.000
_cell.length_b   1.000
_cell.length_c   1.000
_cell.angle_alpha   90.00
_cell.angle_beta   90.00
_cell.angle_gamma   90.00
#
_symmetry.space_group_name_H-M   'P 1'
#
loop_
_entity.id
_entity.type
_entity.pdbx_description
1 polymer ?
#
loop_
_entity_poly.entity_id
_entity_poly.type
_entity_poly.pdbx_seq_one_letter_code
_entity_poly.pdbx_strand_id
1 'polypeptide(L)'
;MRTRKISVLTMTAVALGLALTACGNDGGADTSSSSASSSSSAAKNPSKSDAAEGKSSGTSAESDTKCTDRRDYAGDARSNAEINSIGENTGTCPPVQKAPSDTKPSETKCTDRRDYAGDARSNAEINSIGEESGTCPPVQKSGEASGTPKDPGTKCTDQLDYAGDPRPNAEINSIGENTGTCPPVKK
;
A
#
# COMPACT_ATOMS: atom_id res chain seq x y z
N MET A 1 26.68 -41.55 9.66
CA MET A 1 27.87 -41.09 8.88
C MET A 1 27.60 -39.66 8.46
N ARG A 2 28.40 -38.69 8.94
CA ARG A 2 28.25 -37.25 8.67
C ARG A 2 29.11 -36.87 7.46
N THR A 3 28.49 -36.61 6.33
CA THR A 3 29.20 -36.08 5.14
C THR A 3 29.06 -34.56 5.12
N ARG A 4 30.15 -33.87 5.50
CA ARG A 4 30.31 -32.43 5.28
C ARG A 4 30.72 -32.22 3.82
N LYS A 5 29.93 -31.47 3.05
CA LYS A 5 30.34 -30.97 1.73
C LYS A 5 30.54 -29.46 1.85
N ILE A 6 31.80 -29.05 1.77
CA ILE A 6 32.22 -27.64 1.71
C ILE A 6 32.26 -27.30 0.21
N SER A 7 31.39 -26.40 -0.24
CA SER A 7 31.44 -25.86 -1.60
C SER A 7 31.82 -24.38 -1.49
N VAL A 8 33.08 -24.09 -1.82
CA VAL A 8 33.64 -22.74 -1.92
C VAL A 8 33.20 -22.17 -3.26
N LEU A 9 32.35 -21.14 -3.26
CA LEU A 9 32.01 -20.40 -4.47
C LEU A 9 32.75 -19.06 -4.49
N THR A 10 33.50 -18.89 -5.56
CA THR A 10 34.41 -17.80 -5.90
C THR A 10 33.69 -16.46 -6.11
N MET A 11 34.15 -15.41 -5.44
CA MET A 11 33.74 -14.01 -5.66
C MET A 11 34.44 -13.45 -6.91
N THR A 12 33.69 -13.16 -7.97
CA THR A 12 34.17 -12.35 -9.10
C THR A 12 33.80 -10.89 -8.86
N ALA A 13 34.80 -10.05 -8.57
CA ALA A 13 34.65 -8.61 -8.48
C ALA A 13 34.50 -8.02 -9.89
N VAL A 14 33.41 -7.28 -10.12
CA VAL A 14 33.23 -6.47 -11.34
C VAL A 14 33.40 -5.01 -10.94
N ALA A 15 34.50 -4.41 -11.38
CA ALA A 15 34.75 -2.98 -11.25
C ALA A 15 34.04 -2.24 -12.39
N LEU A 16 33.00 -1.47 -12.08
CA LEU A 16 32.39 -0.52 -13.00
C LEU A 16 33.06 0.85 -12.80
N GLY A 17 33.86 1.25 -13.78
CA GLY A 17 34.45 2.58 -13.85
C GLY A 17 33.39 3.63 -14.20
N LEU A 18 33.23 4.63 -13.33
CA LEU A 18 32.48 5.85 -13.60
C LEU A 18 33.42 6.87 -14.26
N ALA A 19 33.16 7.18 -15.53
CA ALA A 19 33.78 8.31 -16.21
C ALA A 19 33.19 9.63 -15.70
N LEU A 20 34.06 10.55 -15.27
CA LEU A 20 33.72 11.93 -14.96
C LEU A 20 33.53 12.72 -16.28
N THR A 21 32.33 13.20 -16.55
CA THR A 21 32.12 14.32 -17.49
C THR A 21 32.04 15.62 -16.72
N ALA A 22 33.12 16.40 -16.82
CA ALA A 22 33.26 17.75 -16.32
C ALA A 22 32.85 18.79 -17.38
N CYS A 23 32.33 19.92 -16.90
CA CYS A 23 32.16 21.24 -17.56
C CYS A 23 31.26 21.33 -18.82
N GLY A 24 30.50 22.42 -19.03
CA GLY A 24 30.60 23.74 -18.42
C GLY A 24 29.35 24.60 -18.65
N ASN A 25 29.26 25.64 -17.82
CA ASN A 25 28.27 26.71 -17.86
C ASN A 25 28.98 27.99 -18.32
N ASP A 26 28.69 28.43 -19.54
CA ASP A 26 28.96 29.76 -20.08
C ASP A 26 27.71 30.09 -20.93
N GLY A 27 26.93 31.14 -20.67
CA GLY A 27 27.35 32.53 -20.57
C GLY A 27 27.11 33.20 -21.93
N GLY A 28 25.99 33.88 -22.11
CA GLY A 28 25.68 34.58 -23.36
C GLY A 28 24.36 35.33 -23.30
N ALA A 29 24.40 36.56 -22.77
CA ALA A 29 23.35 37.55 -22.89
C ALA A 29 23.32 38.09 -24.33
N ASP A 30 22.14 38.43 -24.85
CA ASP A 30 21.95 39.67 -25.62
C ASP A 30 20.47 40.07 -25.63
N THR A 31 20.30 41.38 -25.53
CA THR A 31 19.12 42.17 -25.20
C THR A 31 18.35 42.65 -26.42
N SER A 32 17.01 42.73 -26.30
CA SER A 32 16.10 43.79 -26.82
C SER A 32 16.07 44.08 -28.35
N SER A 33 14.96 44.35 -29.06
CA SER A 33 13.54 44.58 -28.76
C SER A 33 12.73 44.53 -30.08
N SER A 34 11.49 44.06 -29.98
CA SER A 34 10.26 44.43 -30.72
C SER A 34 10.28 44.87 -32.19
N SER A 35 9.42 44.25 -33.02
CA SER A 35 8.35 44.94 -33.76
C SER A 35 7.30 43.96 -34.30
N ALA A 36 6.04 44.37 -34.20
CA ALA A 36 4.81 43.62 -34.44
C ALA A 36 4.49 43.37 -35.92
N SER A 37 3.65 42.34 -36.19
CA SER A 37 2.37 42.46 -36.94
C SER A 37 1.65 41.10 -37.06
N SER A 38 0.36 41.10 -36.66
CA SER A 38 -0.84 40.38 -37.17
C SER A 38 -0.68 39.26 -38.23
N SER A 39 -1.44 38.15 -38.26
CA SER A 39 -2.87 37.94 -37.96
C SER A 39 -3.30 36.46 -38.06
N SER A 40 -4.30 36.07 -37.25
CA SER A 40 -5.44 35.15 -37.49
C SER A 40 -5.23 33.67 -37.90
N SER A 41 -5.65 32.73 -37.02
CA SER A 41 -6.87 31.90 -37.16
C SER A 41 -6.74 30.48 -36.57
N ALA A 42 -7.82 30.06 -35.91
CA ALA A 42 -8.28 28.67 -35.69
C ALA A 42 -7.50 27.76 -34.70
N ALA A 43 -8.06 27.58 -33.49
CA ALA A 43 -8.95 26.46 -33.19
C ALA A 43 -9.41 26.53 -31.72
N LYS A 44 -10.71 26.75 -31.52
CA LYS A 44 -11.37 26.61 -30.23
C LYS A 44 -11.56 25.14 -29.95
N ASN A 45 -10.96 24.62 -28.88
CA ASN A 45 -11.45 23.41 -28.21
C ASN A 45 -11.77 23.78 -26.75
N PRO A 46 -13.02 23.61 -26.29
CA PRO A 46 -13.36 23.76 -24.89
C PRO A 46 -13.01 22.46 -24.19
N SER A 47 -11.85 22.41 -23.52
CA SER A 47 -11.63 21.36 -22.53
C SER A 47 -12.49 21.70 -21.32
N LYS A 48 -13.61 20.99 -21.24
CA LYS A 48 -14.53 20.96 -20.12
C LYS A 48 -13.75 20.78 -18.83
N SER A 49 -13.92 21.73 -17.93
CA SER A 49 -13.62 21.58 -16.52
C SER A 49 -14.62 20.58 -15.95
N ASP A 50 -14.24 19.31 -15.91
CA ASP A 50 -14.93 18.33 -15.08
C ASP A 50 -14.62 18.68 -13.62
N ALA A 51 -15.58 19.37 -13.01
CA ALA A 51 -15.71 19.51 -11.57
C ALA A 51 -15.92 18.11 -10.99
N ALA A 52 -14.84 17.42 -10.66
CA ALA A 52 -14.89 16.27 -9.79
C ALA A 52 -15.09 16.78 -8.37
N GLU A 53 -16.32 16.64 -7.87
CA GLU A 53 -16.69 16.77 -6.46
C GLU A 53 -15.87 15.80 -5.60
N GLY A 54 -14.66 16.23 -5.24
CA GLY A 54 -13.91 15.67 -4.13
C GLY A 54 -14.37 16.38 -2.86
N LYS A 55 -15.07 15.65 -1.99
CA LYS A 55 -15.49 16.07 -0.65
C LYS A 55 -14.31 16.74 0.09
N SER A 56 -14.26 18.07 0.01
CA SER A 56 -13.13 18.87 0.50
C SER A 56 -13.11 18.80 2.02
N SER A 57 -12.15 18.04 2.54
CA SER A 57 -11.79 17.97 3.96
C SER A 57 -10.63 18.92 4.29
N GLY A 58 -10.35 19.86 3.41
CA GLY A 58 -9.28 20.82 3.60
C GLY A 58 -9.68 21.93 4.57
N THR A 59 -8.72 22.34 5.41
CA THR A 59 -8.88 23.48 6.32
C THR A 59 -8.64 24.77 5.53
N SER A 60 -9.55 25.74 5.65
CA SER A 60 -9.45 27.04 4.97
C SER A 60 -8.10 27.68 5.23
N ALA A 61 -7.33 27.95 4.18
CA ALA A 61 -6.09 28.68 4.25
C ALA A 61 -6.42 30.17 4.45
N GLU A 62 -6.08 30.73 5.61
CA GLU A 62 -6.05 32.18 5.76
C GLU A 62 -4.97 32.73 4.82
N SER A 63 -5.29 33.86 4.17
CA SER A 63 -4.57 34.44 3.03
C SER A 63 -3.07 34.70 3.23
N ASP A 64 -2.58 34.64 4.46
CA ASP A 64 -1.23 35.06 4.81
C ASP A 64 -0.39 33.95 5.47
N THR A 65 -0.91 32.72 5.59
CA THR A 65 -0.18 31.61 6.25
C THR A 65 0.04 30.43 5.31
N LYS A 66 1.31 30.00 5.17
CA LYS A 66 1.67 28.81 4.40
C LYS A 66 1.05 27.57 5.02
N CYS A 67 0.62 26.63 4.20
CA CYS A 67 0.05 25.38 4.69
C CYS A 67 1.02 24.60 5.57
N THR A 68 2.31 24.60 5.22
CA THR A 68 3.37 23.96 6.00
C THR A 68 3.59 24.56 7.39
N ASP A 69 3.10 25.78 7.65
CA ASP A 69 3.19 26.41 8.97
C ASP A 69 1.97 26.05 9.84
N ARG A 70 0.86 25.62 9.21
CA ARG A 70 -0.39 25.26 9.88
C ARG A 70 -0.48 23.77 10.20
N ARG A 71 0.29 22.93 9.48
CA ARG A 71 0.24 21.48 9.61
C ARG A 71 1.58 20.85 9.28
N ASP A 72 1.89 19.76 9.98
CA ASP A 72 3.05 18.93 9.69
C ASP A 72 2.79 18.05 8.46
N TYR A 73 3.52 18.33 7.38
CA TYR A 73 3.54 17.56 6.13
C TYR A 73 4.72 16.58 6.03
N ALA A 74 5.44 16.30 7.13
CA ALA A 74 6.51 15.31 7.11
C ALA A 74 6.04 13.96 6.56
N GLY A 75 6.76 13.41 5.58
CA GLY A 75 6.41 12.15 4.92
C GLY A 75 5.36 12.27 3.81
N ASP A 76 4.87 13.48 3.50
CA ASP A 76 4.15 13.75 2.25
C ASP A 76 5.13 13.67 1.07
N ALA A 77 4.72 13.04 -0.03
CA ALA A 77 5.55 12.93 -1.23
C ALA A 77 5.70 14.26 -1.97
N ARG A 78 4.76 15.19 -1.77
CA ARG A 78 4.76 16.51 -2.40
C ARG A 78 5.70 17.44 -1.65
N SER A 79 6.36 18.31 -2.39
CA SER A 79 7.26 19.30 -1.77
C SER A 79 6.50 20.34 -0.97
N ASN A 80 7.14 20.93 0.05
CA ASN A 80 6.59 22.06 0.81
C ASN A 80 6.15 23.22 -0.10
N ALA A 81 6.87 23.46 -1.19
CA ALA A 81 6.53 24.49 -2.18
C ALA A 81 5.24 24.15 -2.92
N GLU A 82 5.09 22.90 -3.36
CA GLU A 82 3.89 22.41 -4.03
C GLU A 82 2.66 22.46 -3.11
N ILE A 83 2.81 22.00 -1.86
CA ILE A 83 1.74 22.04 -0.85
C ILE A 83 1.27 23.47 -0.59
N ASN A 84 2.21 24.40 -0.47
CA ASN A 84 1.89 25.82 -0.27
C ASN A 84 1.23 26.43 -1.50
N SER A 85 1.68 26.09 -2.71
CA SER A 85 1.06 26.51 -3.96
C SER A 85 -0.37 25.99 -4.11
N ILE A 86 -0.64 24.74 -3.71
CA ILE A 86 -2.01 24.20 -3.70
C ILE A 86 -2.89 24.98 -2.72
N GLY A 87 -2.37 25.27 -1.53
CA GLY A 87 -3.07 26.06 -0.52
C GLY A 87 -3.43 27.47 -0.98
N GLU A 88 -2.47 28.15 -1.62
CA GLU A 88 -2.62 29.50 -2.17
C GLU A 88 -3.64 29.50 -3.33
N ASN A 89 -3.55 28.54 -4.24
CA ASN A 89 -4.44 28.46 -5.41
C ASN A 89 -5.88 28.05 -5.06
N THR A 90 -6.07 27.23 -4.03
CA THR A 90 -7.39 26.68 -3.66
C THR A 90 -8.02 27.36 -2.46
N GLY A 91 -7.29 28.29 -1.80
CA GLY A 91 -7.69 28.88 -0.53
C GLY A 91 -7.86 27.86 0.60
N THR A 92 -7.34 26.65 0.43
CA THR A 92 -7.53 25.52 1.34
C THR A 92 -6.31 24.63 1.37
N CYS A 93 -5.77 24.35 2.56
CA CYS A 93 -4.61 23.49 2.66
C CYS A 93 -4.96 22.03 2.34
N PRO A 94 -4.21 21.37 1.43
CA PRO A 94 -4.50 20.00 1.06
C PRO A 94 -4.30 19.08 2.27
N PRO A 95 -5.01 17.93 2.33
CA PRO A 95 -4.71 16.90 3.31
C PRO A 95 -3.28 16.39 3.14
N VAL A 96 -2.64 15.97 4.23
CA VAL A 96 -1.32 15.33 4.20
C VAL A 96 -1.47 13.99 3.47
N GLN A 97 -0.71 13.79 2.40
CA GLN A 97 -0.62 12.55 1.65
C GLN A 97 0.61 11.77 2.13
N LYS A 98 0.54 11.29 3.37
CA LYS A 98 1.53 10.34 3.87
C LYS A 98 1.34 9.04 3.10
N ALA A 99 2.41 8.55 2.46
CA ALA A 99 2.54 7.11 2.25
C ALA A 99 2.36 6.44 3.63
N PRO A 100 1.67 5.29 3.75
CA PRO A 100 1.31 4.70 5.04
C PRO A 100 2.55 4.64 5.94
N SER A 101 2.60 5.58 6.89
CA SER A 101 3.74 5.82 7.76
C SER A 101 3.47 5.14 9.10
N ASP A 102 3.25 3.83 9.08
CA ASP A 102 3.13 3.05 10.30
C ASP A 102 4.20 1.97 10.30
N THR A 103 5.44 2.42 10.51
CA THR A 103 6.63 1.56 10.60
C THR A 103 6.80 0.71 9.34
N LYS A 104 7.50 1.27 8.34
CA LYS A 104 8.02 0.49 7.21
C LYS A 104 8.54 -0.83 7.80
N PRO A 105 8.06 -2.01 7.37
CA PRO A 105 8.62 -3.29 7.79
C PRO A 105 10.09 -3.47 7.36
N SER A 106 10.74 -2.42 6.83
CA SER A 106 12.10 -2.47 6.31
C SER A 106 13.14 -2.89 7.33
N GLU A 107 12.81 -2.94 8.62
CA GLU A 107 13.68 -3.55 9.63
C GLU A 107 13.12 -4.86 10.22
N THR A 108 11.85 -5.21 10.02
CA THR A 108 11.26 -6.40 10.65
C THR A 108 10.16 -7.01 9.78
N LYS A 109 10.30 -8.31 9.47
CA LYS A 109 9.34 -9.08 8.67
C LYS A 109 7.97 -9.04 9.32
N CYS A 110 6.91 -9.06 8.51
CA CYS A 110 5.54 -9.09 9.02
C CYS A 110 5.29 -10.29 9.93
N THR A 111 5.86 -11.45 9.59
CA THR A 111 5.77 -12.67 10.39
C THR A 111 6.44 -12.57 11.76
N ASP A 112 7.33 -11.59 11.97
CA ASP A 112 7.96 -11.36 13.28
C ASP A 112 7.13 -10.36 14.11
N ARG A 113 6.31 -9.54 13.45
CA ARG A 113 5.42 -8.55 14.10
C ARG A 113 4.08 -9.16 14.52
N ARG A 114 3.64 -10.24 13.87
CA ARG A 114 2.31 -10.84 14.06
C ARG A 114 2.34 -12.34 13.77
N ASP A 115 1.52 -13.09 14.51
CA ASP A 115 1.27 -14.50 14.23
C ASP A 115 0.31 -14.67 13.04
N TYR A 116 0.83 -15.26 11.96
CA TYR A 116 0.09 -15.61 10.74
C TYR A 116 -0.29 -17.10 10.69
N ALA A 117 -0.24 -17.82 11.81
CA ALA A 117 -0.70 -19.21 11.87
C ALA A 117 -2.14 -19.34 11.35
N GLY A 118 -2.33 -20.24 10.38
CA GLY A 118 -3.61 -20.49 9.71
C GLY A 118 -3.92 -19.54 8.54
N ASP A 119 -3.02 -18.61 8.21
CA ASP A 119 -3.08 -17.89 6.93
C ASP A 119 -2.73 -18.84 5.78
N ALA A 120 -3.51 -18.79 4.71
CA ALA A 120 -3.28 -19.62 3.52
C ALA A 120 -2.04 -19.18 2.74
N ARG A 121 -1.64 -17.91 2.86
CA ARG A 121 -0.47 -17.36 2.18
C ARG A 121 0.80 -17.76 2.89
N SER A 122 1.86 -17.96 2.12
CA SER A 122 3.16 -18.29 2.70
C SER A 122 3.75 -17.12 3.48
N ASN A 123 4.57 -17.42 4.49
CA ASN A 123 5.34 -16.41 5.21
C ASN A 123 6.17 -15.50 4.28
N ALA A 124 6.69 -16.06 3.19
CA ALA A 124 7.44 -15.29 2.19
C ALA A 124 6.53 -14.26 1.48
N GLU A 125 5.38 -14.70 1.00
CA GLU A 125 4.39 -13.85 0.33
C GLU A 125 3.89 -12.73 1.25
N ILE A 126 3.55 -13.05 2.50
CA ILE A 126 3.12 -12.07 3.50
C ILE A 126 4.18 -11.01 3.72
N ASN A 127 5.46 -11.41 3.79
CA ASN A 127 6.57 -10.50 3.95
C ASN A 127 6.81 -9.65 2.70
N SER A 128 6.68 -10.21 1.50
CA SER A 128 6.78 -9.47 0.25
C SER A 128 5.68 -8.41 0.12
N ILE A 129 4.44 -8.75 0.46
CA ILE A 129 3.32 -7.79 0.49
C ILE A 129 3.61 -6.66 1.48
N GLY A 130 4.13 -6.99 2.67
CA GLY A 130 4.48 -5.99 3.67
C GLY A 130 5.62 -5.07 3.26
N GLU A 131 6.61 -5.60 2.55
CA GLU A 131 7.73 -4.84 2.01
C GLU A 131 7.28 -3.88 0.91
N GLU A 132 6.45 -4.35 -0.03
CA GLU A 132 5.95 -3.58 -1.16
C GLU A 132 4.95 -2.50 -0.75
N SER A 133 3.96 -2.86 0.09
CA SER A 133 2.91 -1.93 0.51
C SER A 133 3.33 -1.01 1.67
N GLY A 134 4.48 -1.29 2.30
CA GLY A 134 4.92 -0.60 3.50
C GLY A 134 4.07 -0.90 4.75
N THR A 135 3.09 -1.81 4.67
CA THR A 135 2.20 -2.19 5.79
C THR A 135 1.96 -3.70 5.78
N CYS A 136 2.02 -4.35 6.94
CA CYS A 136 1.76 -5.79 7.02
C CYS A 136 0.29 -6.12 6.75
N PRO A 137 -0.01 -7.09 5.86
CA PRO A 137 -1.39 -7.42 5.53
C PRO A 137 -2.11 -8.02 6.75
N PRO A 138 -3.45 -7.92 6.82
CA PRO A 138 -4.23 -8.64 7.83
C PRO A 138 -4.05 -10.16 7.66
N VAL A 139 -4.19 -10.91 8.76
CA VAL A 139 -4.18 -12.38 8.73
C VAL A 139 -5.44 -12.84 8.01
N GLN A 140 -5.28 -13.58 6.92
CA GLN A 140 -6.36 -14.22 6.18
C GLN A 140 -6.53 -15.65 6.70
N LYS A 141 -7.13 -15.79 7.88
CA LYS A 141 -7.49 -17.12 8.36
C LYS A 141 -8.54 -17.71 7.41
N SER A 142 -8.30 -18.95 7.00
CA SER A 142 -9.27 -19.75 6.25
C SER A 142 -10.51 -19.97 7.12
N GLY A 143 -11.45 -19.04 7.04
CA GLY A 143 -12.58 -18.94 7.96
C GLY A 143 -12.16 -18.41 9.33
N GLU A 144 -12.68 -17.25 9.70
CA GLU A 144 -13.04 -17.04 11.10
C GLU A 144 -13.81 -18.29 11.52
N ALA A 145 -13.40 -18.96 12.59
CA ALA A 145 -14.04 -20.17 13.08
C ALA A 145 -15.46 -19.81 13.58
N SER A 146 -16.35 -19.53 12.63
CA SER A 146 -17.78 -19.37 12.86
C SER A 146 -18.30 -20.76 13.12
N GLY A 147 -18.80 -20.99 14.33
CA GLY A 147 -19.26 -22.30 14.75
C GLY A 147 -18.90 -22.64 16.19
N THR A 148 -19.28 -23.84 16.59
CA THR A 148 -19.00 -24.36 17.94
C THR A 148 -17.65 -25.10 17.90
N PRO A 149 -16.73 -24.91 18.85
CA PRO A 149 -15.49 -25.68 18.93
C PRO A 149 -15.79 -27.18 18.88
N LYS A 150 -15.04 -27.94 18.08
CA LYS A 150 -15.26 -29.37 17.94
C LYS A 150 -14.53 -30.12 19.05
N ASP A 151 -15.28 -30.89 19.86
CA ASP A 151 -14.68 -31.81 20.81
C ASP A 151 -13.75 -32.86 20.16
N PRO A 152 -12.55 -33.10 20.72
CA PRO A 152 -11.60 -34.08 20.20
C PRO A 152 -12.23 -35.47 20.04
N GLY A 153 -12.05 -36.09 18.86
CA GLY A 153 -12.49 -37.46 18.59
C GLY A 153 -13.99 -37.64 18.31
N THR A 154 -14.77 -36.56 18.26
CA THR A 154 -16.21 -36.62 17.94
C THR A 154 -16.52 -35.94 16.62
N LYS A 155 -17.54 -36.41 15.89
CA LYS A 155 -17.99 -35.76 14.65
C LYS A 155 -18.89 -34.57 14.98
N CYS A 156 -18.92 -33.58 14.11
CA CYS A 156 -19.78 -32.41 14.33
C CYS A 156 -21.26 -32.77 14.32
N THR A 157 -21.64 -33.72 13.47
CA THR A 157 -23.01 -34.25 13.42
C THR A 157 -23.42 -35.05 14.65
N ASP A 158 -22.46 -35.43 15.51
CA ASP A 158 -22.73 -36.08 16.79
C ASP A 158 -22.82 -35.07 17.94
N GLN A 159 -22.31 -33.85 17.73
CA GLN A 159 -22.23 -32.77 18.71
C GLN A 159 -23.37 -31.75 18.57
N LEU A 160 -23.80 -31.48 17.33
CA LEU A 160 -24.85 -30.52 17.00
C LEU A 160 -25.92 -31.17 16.11
N ASP A 161 -27.16 -30.72 16.25
CA ASP A 161 -28.26 -31.13 15.40
C ASP A 161 -28.29 -30.34 14.08
N TYR A 162 -27.91 -31.01 12.99
CA TYR A 162 -27.93 -30.46 11.63
C TYR A 162 -29.20 -30.82 10.84
N ALA A 163 -30.30 -31.19 11.50
CA ALA A 163 -31.56 -31.45 10.82
C ALA A 163 -32.01 -30.25 9.97
N GLY A 164 -32.19 -30.49 8.67
CA GLY A 164 -32.55 -29.47 7.68
C GLY A 164 -31.38 -28.71 7.07
N ASP A 165 -30.13 -28.97 7.46
CA ASP A 165 -28.97 -28.40 6.77
C ASP A 165 -28.86 -29.03 5.37
N PRO A 166 -28.77 -28.23 4.29
CA PRO A 166 -28.64 -28.76 2.94
C PRO A 166 -27.28 -29.43 2.67
N ARG A 167 -26.26 -29.16 3.50
CA ARG A 167 -24.94 -29.77 3.33
C ARG A 167 -24.96 -31.21 3.84
N PRO A 168 -24.29 -32.15 3.15
CA PRO A 168 -24.21 -33.52 3.63
C PRO A 168 -23.39 -33.60 4.92
N ASN A 169 -23.77 -34.53 5.80
CA ASN A 169 -23.07 -34.82 7.06
C ASN A 169 -21.55 -35.02 6.89
N ALA A 170 -21.12 -35.62 5.77
CA ALA A 170 -19.71 -35.81 5.45
C ALA A 170 -18.97 -34.48 5.25
N GLU A 171 -19.58 -33.52 4.55
CA GLU A 171 -19.01 -32.18 4.35
C GLU A 171 -18.93 -31.43 5.68
N ILE A 172 -20.00 -31.43 6.47
CA ILE A 172 -20.05 -30.79 7.80
C ILE A 172 -18.94 -31.33 8.70
N ASN A 173 -18.78 -32.65 8.73
CA ASN A 173 -17.73 -33.29 9.52
C ASN A 173 -16.33 -32.95 9.00
N SER A 174 -16.15 -32.90 7.67
CA SER A 174 -14.87 -32.53 7.05
C SER A 174 -14.48 -31.09 7.36
N ILE A 175 -15.44 -30.16 7.35
CA ILE A 175 -15.22 -28.77 7.79
C ILE A 175 -14.74 -28.77 9.24
N GLY A 176 -15.43 -29.48 10.13
CA GLY A 176 -15.04 -29.56 11.54
C GLY A 176 -13.66 -30.15 11.78
N GLU A 177 -13.26 -31.18 11.05
CA GLU A 177 -11.89 -31.73 11.14
C GLU A 177 -10.84 -30.72 10.66
N ASN A 178 -11.13 -29.99 9.57
CA ASN A 178 -10.19 -29.06 8.96
C ASN A 178 -10.04 -27.76 9.75
N THR A 179 -11.12 -27.27 10.36
CA THR A 179 -11.14 -25.98 11.06
C THR A 179 -11.06 -26.12 12.58
N GLY A 180 -11.19 -27.33 13.12
CA GLY A 180 -11.35 -27.58 14.56
C GLY A 180 -12.66 -27.05 15.14
N THR A 181 -13.61 -26.64 14.28
CA THR A 181 -14.87 -25.98 14.68
C THR A 181 -16.03 -26.48 13.84
N CYS A 182 -17.09 -26.93 14.50
CA CYS A 182 -18.31 -27.37 13.86
C CYS A 182 -19.08 -26.19 13.28
N PRO A 183 -19.34 -26.16 11.96
CA PRO A 183 -19.93 -24.99 11.31
C PRO A 183 -21.36 -24.73 11.80
N PRO A 184 -21.88 -23.49 11.71
CA PRO A 184 -23.26 -23.20 12.08
C PRO A 184 -24.23 -23.98 11.20
N VAL A 185 -25.38 -24.37 11.76
CA VAL A 185 -26.47 -25.02 11.02
C VAL A 185 -27.06 -24.02 10.03
N LYS A 186 -27.13 -24.40 8.76
CA LYS A 186 -27.82 -23.64 7.69
C LYS A 186 -29.26 -24.14 7.58
N LYS A 187 -30.22 -23.26 7.34
CA LYS A 187 -31.63 -23.59 7.08
C LYS A 187 -32.03 -23.17 5.68
#